data_AF-A0A7J4II71-F1
#
_entry.id   AF-A0A7J4II71-F1
#
_cell.length_a   1.000
_cell.length_b   1.000
_cell.length_c   1.000
_cell.angle_alpha   90.00
_cell.angle_beta   90.00
_cell.angle_gamma   90.00
#
_symmetry.space_group_name_H-M   'P 1'
#
loop_
_entity.id
_entity.type
_entity.pdbx_description
1 polymer ?
#
loop_
_entity_poly.entity_id
_entity_poly.type
_entity_poly.pdbx_seq_one_letter_code
_entity_poly.pdbx_strand_id
1 'polypeptide(L)'
;MLRSDRVVPLARPLPVEVAVEDGSIILSNEEYDLLVVAPTLTEAIEGWFYELTMLFKVYVDVDPGTLSESARRYRTNLLSLVA
;
A
#
# COMPACT_ATOMS: atom_id res chain seq x y z
N MET A 1 11.97 -35.98 14.23
CA MET A 1 11.46 -34.65 14.65
C MET A 1 11.85 -33.64 13.58
N LEU A 2 10.95 -33.37 12.63
CA LEU A 2 11.14 -32.30 11.64
C LEU A 2 10.95 -30.97 12.37
N ARG A 3 11.95 -30.09 12.28
CA ARG A 3 11.87 -28.72 12.81
C ARG A 3 10.73 -28.02 12.10
N SER A 4 9.84 -27.40 12.86
CA SER A 4 8.72 -26.61 12.34
C SER A 4 9.22 -25.63 11.28
N ASP A 5 8.76 -25.78 10.04
CA ASP A 5 9.01 -24.88 8.93
C ASP A 5 8.42 -23.50 9.30
N ARG A 6 9.26 -22.66 9.87
CA ARG A 6 8.86 -21.33 10.32
C ARG A 6 8.64 -20.47 9.08
N VAL A 7 7.37 -20.32 8.69
CA VAL A 7 6.95 -19.35 7.67
C VAL A 7 7.35 -17.96 8.16
N VAL A 8 8.37 -17.38 7.54
CA VAL A 8 8.73 -15.97 7.72
C VAL A 8 7.98 -15.19 6.64
N PRO A 9 7.06 -14.28 7.00
CA PRO A 9 6.43 -13.40 6.01
C PRO A 9 7.52 -12.63 5.27
N LEU A 10 7.49 -12.68 3.93
CA LEU A 10 8.44 -11.93 3.08
C LEU A 10 8.14 -10.42 3.03
N ALA A 11 7.00 -10.00 3.57
CA ALA A 11 6.54 -8.62 3.58
C ALA A 11 5.59 -8.37 4.75
N ARG A 12 5.46 -7.11 5.15
CA ARG A 12 4.40 -6.67 6.08
C ARG A 12 3.06 -6.64 5.34
N PRO A 13 2.00 -7.31 5.85
CA PRO A 13 0.69 -7.23 5.24
C PRO A 13 0.17 -5.79 5.32
N LEU A 14 -0.40 -5.31 4.22
CA LEU A 14 -1.08 -4.01 4.15
C LEU A 14 -2.55 -4.22 4.54
N PRO A 15 -3.01 -3.73 5.72
CA PRO A 15 -4.42 -3.81 6.07
C PRO A 15 -5.24 -2.95 5.10
N VAL A 16 -6.38 -3.47 4.65
CA VAL A 16 -7.30 -2.74 3.78
C VAL A 16 -8.68 -2.80 4.41
N GLU A 17 -9.27 -1.63 4.61
CA GLU A 17 -10.67 -1.53 5.00
C GLU A 17 -11.54 -1.57 3.75
N VAL A 18 -12.64 -2.31 3.83
CA VAL A 18 -13.58 -2.49 2.71
C VAL A 18 -14.95 -2.04 3.18
N ALA A 19 -15.51 -1.06 2.49
CA ALA A 19 -16.88 -0.60 2.69
C ALA A 19 -17.67 -0.67 1.37
N VAL A 20 -19.00 -0.71 1.49
CA VAL A 20 -19.91 -0.67 0.35
C VAL A 20 -20.92 0.45 0.60
N GLU A 21 -20.92 1.46 -0.27
CA GLU A 21 -21.77 2.65 -0.17
C GLU A 21 -22.35 3.00 -1.54
N ASP A 22 -23.65 3.22 -1.62
CA ASP A 22 -24.36 3.60 -2.85
C ASP A 22 -24.03 2.72 -4.08
N GLY A 23 -23.88 1.41 -3.85
CA GLY A 23 -23.55 0.43 -4.90
C GLY A 23 -22.10 0.46 -5.36
N SER A 24 -21.23 1.22 -4.69
CA SER A 24 -19.79 1.27 -4.93
C SER A 24 -19.04 0.56 -3.81
N ILE A 25 -17.87 0.02 -4.14
CA ILE A 25 -16.90 -0.54 -3.20
C ILE A 25 -15.86 0.54 -2.91
N ILE A 26 -15.64 0.77 -1.62
CA ILE A 26 -14.62 1.68 -1.11
C ILE A 26 -13.55 0.81 -0.47
N LEU A 27 -12.31 0.94 -0.96
CA LEU A 27 -11.13 0.45 -0.27
C LEU A 27 -10.45 1.65 0.39
N SER A 28 -10.04 1.52 1.65
CA SER A 28 -9.30 2.58 2.36
C SER A 28 -8.17 2.06 3.25
N ASN A 29 -7.12 2.87 3.36
CA ASN A 29 -5.99 2.67 4.28
C ASN A 29 -5.43 4.04 4.67
N GLU A 30 -5.62 4.41 5.94
CA GLU A 30 -5.19 5.69 6.47
C GLU A 30 -3.66 5.80 6.62
N GLU A 31 -2.94 4.67 6.82
CA GLU A 31 -1.47 4.67 6.98
C GLU A 31 -0.76 5.20 5.72
N TYR A 32 -1.34 4.98 4.55
CA TYR A 32 -0.81 5.37 3.24
C TYR A 32 -1.70 6.38 2.50
N ASP A 33 -2.69 6.97 3.18
CA ASP A 33 -3.66 7.91 2.58
C ASP A 33 -4.28 7.38 1.28
N LEU A 34 -4.59 6.07 1.27
CA LEU A 34 -5.16 5.39 0.12
C LEU A 34 -6.69 5.34 0.26
N LEU A 35 -7.38 5.82 -0.77
CA LEU A 35 -8.82 5.72 -0.90
C LEU A 35 -9.16 5.44 -2.36
N VAL A 36 -9.81 4.32 -2.63
CA VAL A 36 -10.27 3.96 -3.97
C VAL A 36 -11.75 3.64 -3.91
N VAL A 37 -12.53 4.29 -4.77
CA VAL A 37 -13.95 4.05 -4.91
C VAL A 37 -14.21 3.52 -6.32
N ALA A 38 -14.82 2.34 -6.42
CA ALA A 38 -15.12 1.75 -7.71
C ALA A 38 -16.42 0.92 -7.70
N PRO A 39 -17.08 0.71 -8.85
CA PRO A 39 -18.29 -0.11 -8.96
C PRO A 39 -18.09 -1.58 -8.62
N THR A 40 -16.87 -2.10 -8.78
CA THR A 40 -16.56 -3.52 -8.57
C THR A 40 -15.29 -3.71 -7.74
N LEU A 41 -15.16 -4.88 -7.11
CA LEU A 41 -13.98 -5.18 -6.28
C LEU A 41 -12.71 -5.25 -7.12
N THR A 42 -12.83 -5.81 -8.34
CA THR A 42 -11.74 -5.88 -9.30
C THR A 42 -11.23 -4.49 -9.65
N GLU A 43 -12.13 -3.57 -10.03
CA GLU A 43 -11.74 -2.19 -10.36
C GLU A 43 -11.17 -1.45 -9.13
N ALA A 44 -11.70 -1.70 -7.93
CA ALA A 44 -11.18 -1.10 -6.72
C ALA A 44 -9.75 -1.59 -6.42
N ILE A 45 -9.48 -2.89 -6.58
CA ILE A 45 -8.15 -3.47 -6.41
C ILE A 45 -7.18 -2.95 -7.49
N GLU A 46 -7.61 -2.82 -8.74
CA GLU A 46 -6.79 -2.27 -9.82
C GLU A 46 -6.42 -0.80 -9.55
N GLY A 47 -7.39 0.01 -9.13
CA GLY A 47 -7.15 1.39 -8.70
C GLY A 47 -6.19 1.46 -7.52
N TRP A 48 -6.31 0.53 -6.57
CA TRP A 48 -5.41 0.45 -5.43
C TRP A 48 -3.95 0.19 -5.83
N PHE A 49 -3.74 -0.75 -6.75
CA PHE A 49 -2.41 -1.02 -7.29
C PHE A 49 -1.85 0.17 -8.07
N TYR A 50 -2.70 0.89 -8.80
CA TYR A 50 -2.31 2.11 -9.49
C TYR A 50 -1.82 3.19 -8.51
N GLU A 51 -2.60 3.48 -7.46
CA GLU A 51 -2.23 4.48 -6.44
C GLU A 51 -0.93 4.10 -5.73
N LEU A 52 -0.77 2.84 -5.29
CA LEU A 52 0.48 2.36 -4.70
C LEU A 52 1.67 2.53 -5.66
N THR A 53 1.50 2.21 -6.94
CA THR A 53 2.55 2.36 -7.95
C THR A 53 2.96 3.84 -8.09
N MET A 54 1.99 4.75 -8.07
CA MET A 54 2.24 6.19 -8.11
C MET A 54 3.00 6.67 -6.88
N LEU A 55 2.63 6.20 -5.67
CA LEU A 55 3.37 6.53 -4.44
C LEU A 55 4.82 6.07 -4.50
N PHE A 56 5.08 4.85 -4.98
CA PHE A 56 6.45 4.35 -5.17
C PHE A 56 7.23 5.22 -6.16
N LYS A 57 6.63 5.57 -7.29
CA LYS A 57 7.27 6.44 -8.29
C LYS A 57 7.61 7.82 -7.73
N VAL A 58 6.74 8.40 -6.90
CA VAL A 58 6.89 9.75 -6.34
C VAL A 58 7.90 9.79 -5.21
N TYR A 59 7.93 8.77 -4.34
CA TYR A 59 8.69 8.82 -3.09
C TYR A 59 9.87 7.85 -3.03
N VAL A 60 9.85 6.75 -3.79
CA VAL A 60 10.87 5.70 -3.73
C VAL A 60 11.88 5.81 -4.87
N ASP A 61 11.40 6.02 -6.10
CA ASP A 61 12.21 6.00 -7.33
C ASP A 61 13.01 7.30 -7.56
N VAL A 62 12.69 8.37 -6.83
CA VAL A 62 13.40 9.65 -6.89
C VAL A 62 14.61 9.68 -5.96
N ASP A 63 15.56 10.59 -6.22
CA ASP A 63 16.71 10.79 -5.33
C ASP A 63 16.25 11.21 -3.91
N PRO A 64 16.55 10.42 -2.85
CA PRO A 64 16.16 10.73 -1.48
C PRO A 64 16.69 12.08 -0.96
N GLY A 65 17.77 12.61 -1.55
CA GLY A 65 18.33 13.92 -1.24
C GLY A 65 17.39 15.08 -1.62
N THR A 66 16.50 14.86 -2.59
CA THR A 66 15.53 15.86 -3.08
C THR A 66 14.24 15.91 -2.26
N LEU A 67 14.01 14.90 -1.42
CA LEU A 67 12.81 14.79 -0.61
C LEU A 67 12.87 15.69 0.63
N SER A 68 11.71 16.19 1.06
CA SER A 68 11.56 16.78 2.39
C SER A 68 11.77 15.70 3.48
N GLU A 69 11.96 16.13 4.73
CA GLU A 69 12.06 15.18 5.84
C GLU A 69 10.79 14.33 6.01
N SER A 70 9.61 14.93 5.86
CA SER A 70 8.33 14.22 5.91
C SER A 70 8.21 13.19 4.77
N ALA A 71 8.61 13.56 3.55
CA ALA A 71 8.60 12.65 2.41
C ALA A 71 9.61 11.51 2.56
N ARG A 72 10.78 11.76 3.18
CA ARG A 72 11.73 10.68 3.53
C ARG A 72 11.15 9.70 4.54
N ARG A 73 10.42 10.19 5.54
CA ARG A 73 9.73 9.33 6.52
C ARG A 73 8.67 8.47 5.83
N TYR A 74 7.89 9.08 4.95
CA TYR A 74 6.87 8.37 4.18
C TYR A 74 7.48 7.32 3.24
N ARG A 75 8.60 7.64 2.56
CA ARG A 75 9.39 6.68 1.78
C ARG A 75 9.81 5.45 2.59
N THR A 76 10.27 5.64 3.82
CA THR A 76 10.64 4.51 4.71
C THR A 76 9.44 3.62 5.01
N ASN A 77 8.26 4.19 5.23
CA ASN A 77 7.04 3.41 5.45
C ASN A 77 6.69 2.60 4.19
N LEU A 78 6.70 3.22 3.00
CA LEU A 78 6.43 2.53 1.73
C LEU A 78 7.41 1.37 1.48
N LEU A 79 8.70 1.57 1.73
CA LEU A 79 9.69 0.51 1.59
C LEU A 79 9.48 -0.66 2.54
N SER A 80 8.82 -0.46 3.70
CA SER A 80 8.50 -1.55 4.63
C SER A 80 7.46 -2.54 4.09
N LEU A 81 6.77 -2.20 2.99
CA LEU A 81 5.82 -3.09 2.31
C LEU A 81 6.53 -4.13 1.42
N VAL A 82 7.79 -3.89 1.05
CA VAL A 82 8.54 -4.71 0.08
C VAL A 82 9.89 -5.21 0.61
N ALA A 83 10.24 -4.87 1.85
CA ALA A 83 11.49 -5.24 2.52
C ALA A 83 11.26 -6.31 3.60
#